data_AF-A0A5Q0GSH4-F1
#
_entry.id   AF-A0A5Q0GSH4-F1
#
_cell.length_a   1.000
_cell.length_b   1.000
_cell.length_c   1.000
_cell.angle_alpha   90.00
_cell.angle_beta   90.00
_cell.angle_gamma   90.00
#
_symmetry.space_group_name_H-M   'P 1'
#
loop_
_entity.id
_entity.type
_entity.pdbx_description
1 polymer ?
#
loop_
_entity_poly.entity_id
_entity_poly.type
_entity_poly.pdbx_seq_one_letter_code
_entity_poly.pdbx_strand_id
1 'polypeptide(L)'
;MKPDPPAPRWWMWRPGADRAGAARVARGRVRRARLRPVLVPAVPLAGALAVVGPTPWWSVGLAGAPLVLVGLVAALPARVTDWQVAWAASADDVVHPLQFADEAQRRRAGRLCGYFDAVRGPDPGRVAHVEEQLWRALVALRGSLATRSGLAGARNRPGLAAELAEATRELADLDRRVDRFADALRVLAEEADPDLAARALRRVAALDPL
;
A
#
# COMPACT_ATOMS: atom_id res chain seq x y z
N MET A 1 19.19 6.11 -9.31
CA MET A 1 17.77 5.70 -9.28
C MET A 1 17.64 4.77 -8.09
N LYS A 2 16.86 5.12 -7.06
CA LYS A 2 16.68 4.21 -5.90
C LYS A 2 15.90 2.99 -6.43
N PRO A 3 16.37 1.75 -6.23
CA PRO A 3 15.65 0.57 -6.69
C PRO A 3 14.25 0.57 -6.06
N ASP A 4 13.24 0.16 -6.84
CA ASP A 4 11.90 -0.05 -6.31
C ASP A 4 12.00 -1.02 -5.13
N PRO A 5 11.39 -0.72 -3.98
CA PRO A 5 11.38 -1.65 -2.87
C PRO A 5 10.70 -2.96 -3.32
N PRO A 6 11.20 -4.12 -2.87
CA PRO A 6 10.59 -5.40 -3.23
C PRO A 6 9.11 -5.39 -2.87
N ALA A 7 8.29 -6.02 -3.72
CA ALA A 7 6.85 -6.09 -3.51
C ALA A 7 6.57 -6.71 -2.13
N PRO A 8 5.75 -6.07 -1.29
CA PRO A 8 5.40 -6.62 0.01
C PRO A 8 4.59 -7.90 -0.16
N ARG A 9 4.67 -8.77 0.86
CA ARG A 9 3.96 -10.05 0.87
C ARG A 9 2.43 -9.90 0.94
N TRP A 10 1.94 -8.76 1.41
CA TRP A 10 0.52 -8.44 1.52
C TRP A 10 0.33 -6.92 1.45
N TRP A 11 -0.85 -6.47 1.05
CA TRP A 11 -1.35 -5.10 1.23
C TRP A 11 -2.88 -5.16 1.17
N MET A 12 -3.53 -4.18 1.77
CA MET A 12 -4.98 -4.07 1.75
C MET A 12 -5.40 -2.69 1.26
N TRP A 13 -6.42 -2.66 0.39
CA TRP A 13 -7.05 -1.43 -0.04
C TRP A 13 -8.23 -1.11 0.88
N ARG A 14 -8.46 0.17 1.12
CA ARG A 14 -9.72 0.64 1.68
C ARG A 14 -10.88 0.17 0.79
N PRO A 15 -11.95 -0.38 1.36
CA PRO A 15 -13.16 -0.67 0.60
C PRO A 15 -13.66 0.59 -0.12
N GLY A 16 -13.87 0.49 -1.43
CA GLY A 16 -14.28 1.62 -2.27
C GLY A 16 -13.19 2.63 -2.65
N ALA A 17 -11.90 2.37 -2.36
CA ALA A 17 -10.80 3.25 -2.78
C ALA A 17 -10.73 3.43 -4.31
N ASP A 18 -10.34 4.64 -4.76
CA ASP A 18 -10.10 4.93 -6.18
C ASP A 18 -8.78 4.30 -6.68
N ARG A 19 -8.84 2.99 -6.96
CA ARG A 19 -7.72 2.24 -7.55
C ARG A 19 -7.35 2.78 -8.94
N ALA A 20 -8.32 3.31 -9.69
CA ALA A 20 -8.06 3.85 -11.02
C ALA A 20 -7.26 5.17 -10.95
N GLY A 21 -7.56 6.03 -9.98
CA GLY A 21 -6.79 7.21 -9.60
C GLY A 21 -5.35 6.86 -9.26
N ALA A 22 -5.15 5.92 -8.33
CA ALA A 22 -3.83 5.45 -7.96
C ALA A 22 -3.06 4.87 -9.16
N ALA A 23 -3.73 4.11 -10.04
CA ALA A 23 -3.13 3.54 -11.24
C ALA A 23 -2.70 4.62 -12.25
N ARG A 24 -3.46 5.73 -12.38
CA ARG A 24 -3.07 6.89 -13.20
C ARG A 24 -1.81 7.55 -12.64
N VAL A 25 -1.74 7.75 -11.33
CA VAL A 25 -0.57 8.34 -10.67
C VAL A 25 0.66 7.45 -10.86
N ALA A 26 0.53 6.14 -10.64
CA ALA A 26 1.60 5.17 -10.82
C ALA A 26 2.11 5.14 -12.28
N ARG A 27 1.20 5.12 -13.27
CA ARG A 27 1.57 5.22 -14.70
C ARG A 27 2.34 6.51 -14.99
N GLY A 28 1.93 7.63 -14.41
CA GLY A 28 2.63 8.91 -14.54
C GLY A 28 4.03 8.90 -13.92
N ARG A 29 4.24 8.20 -12.79
CA ARG A 29 5.57 8.02 -12.18
C ARG A 29 6.47 7.13 -13.05
N VAL A 30 5.97 6.00 -13.52
CA VAL A 30 6.72 5.06 -14.40
C VAL A 30 7.10 5.74 -15.71
N ARG A 31 6.18 6.48 -16.35
CA ARG A 31 6.48 7.25 -17.57
C ARG A 31 7.58 8.29 -17.31
N ARG A 32 7.49 9.08 -16.24
CA ARG A 32 8.54 10.05 -15.88
C ARG A 32 9.89 9.38 -15.61
N ALA A 33 9.90 8.24 -14.93
CA ALA A 33 11.13 7.48 -14.67
C ALA A 33 11.77 6.94 -15.96
N ARG A 34 10.97 6.48 -16.94
CA ARG A 34 11.45 6.06 -18.27
C ARG A 34 11.97 7.22 -19.11
N LEU A 35 11.32 8.38 -19.03
CA LEU A 35 11.68 9.54 -19.84
C LEU A 35 12.91 10.29 -19.30
N ARG A 36 13.12 10.32 -17.98
CA ARG A 36 14.26 11.02 -17.35
C ARG A 36 15.63 10.64 -17.94
N PRO A 37 16.01 9.36 -18.11
CA PRO A 37 17.31 9.00 -18.69
C PRO A 37 17.43 9.33 -20.18
N VAL A 38 16.32 9.51 -20.91
CA VAL A 38 16.32 9.86 -22.34
C VAL A 38 16.30 11.38 -22.54
N LEU A 39 15.51 12.10 -21.74
CA LEU A 39 15.41 13.57 -21.78
C LEU A 39 16.72 14.27 -21.43
N VAL A 40 17.45 13.77 -20.41
CA VAL A 40 18.70 14.38 -19.94
C VAL A 40 19.76 14.49 -21.05
N PRO A 41 20.03 13.45 -21.86
CA PRO A 41 20.94 13.55 -23.01
C PRO A 41 20.26 14.10 -24.27
N ALA A 42 18.95 13.91 -24.46
CA ALA A 42 18.26 14.33 -25.69
C ALA A 42 18.26 15.86 -25.89
N VAL A 43 18.09 16.64 -24.82
CA VAL A 43 18.07 18.12 -24.89
C VAL A 43 19.42 18.70 -25.34
N PRO A 44 20.58 18.38 -24.71
CA PRO A 44 21.87 18.88 -25.17
C PRO A 44 22.27 18.30 -26.54
N LEU A 45 21.92 17.04 -26.84
CA LEU A 45 22.20 16.43 -28.14
C LEU A 45 21.41 17.13 -29.27
N ALA A 46 20.13 17.42 -29.06
CA ALA A 46 19.32 18.18 -30.02
C ALA A 46 19.90 19.58 -30.26
N GLY A 47 20.33 20.27 -29.19
CA GLY A 47 21.00 21.57 -29.29
C GLY A 47 22.31 21.51 -30.07
N ALA A 48 23.15 20.51 -29.81
CA ALA A 48 24.41 20.33 -30.54
C ALA A 48 24.19 20.01 -32.03
N LEU A 49 23.22 19.13 -32.34
CA LEU A 49 22.88 18.76 -33.71
C LEU A 49 22.28 19.92 -34.52
N ALA A 50 21.58 20.85 -33.87
CA ALA A 50 21.05 22.05 -34.51
C ALA A 50 22.15 23.03 -34.98
N VAL A 51 23.29 23.07 -34.28
CA VAL A 51 24.42 23.98 -34.57
C VAL A 51 25.35 23.42 -35.67
N VAL A 52 25.47 22.09 -35.76
CA VAL A 52 26.46 21.43 -36.64
C VAL A 52 25.90 21.10 -38.04
N GLY A 53 24.59 21.27 -38.27
CA GLY A 53 23.95 20.92 -39.54
C GLY A 53 24.48 21.74 -40.73
N PRO A 54 24.92 21.11 -41.83
CA PRO A 54 25.53 21.80 -42.98
C PRO A 54 24.54 22.61 -43.82
N THR A 55 23.23 22.35 -43.66
CA THR A 55 22.13 23.04 -44.34
C THR A 55 20.88 23.03 -43.45
N PRO A 56 19.98 24.02 -43.55
CA PRO A 56 18.86 24.20 -42.62
C PRO A 56 17.90 23.00 -42.58
N TRP A 57 17.77 22.24 -43.66
CA TRP A 57 16.92 21.04 -43.73
C TRP A 57 17.54 19.83 -43.01
N TRP A 58 18.87 19.72 -42.96
CA TRP A 58 19.57 18.69 -42.15
C TRP A 58 19.49 18.99 -40.66
N SER A 59 19.58 20.27 -40.27
CA SER A 59 19.48 20.69 -38.87
C SER A 59 18.11 20.34 -38.27
N VAL A 60 17.03 20.50 -39.03
CA VAL A 60 15.66 20.14 -38.61
C VAL A 60 15.51 18.62 -38.46
N GLY A 61 16.05 17.82 -39.39
CA GLY A 61 15.98 16.36 -39.33
C GLY A 61 16.79 15.77 -38.16
N LEU A 62 18.01 16.26 -37.95
CA LEU A 62 18.91 15.75 -36.90
C LEU A 62 18.52 16.23 -35.50
N ALA A 63 18.07 17.47 -35.32
CA ALA A 63 17.57 17.95 -34.04
C ALA A 63 16.23 17.30 -33.65
N GLY A 64 15.43 16.87 -34.64
CA GLY A 64 14.16 16.17 -34.42
C GLY A 64 14.33 14.74 -33.94
N ALA A 65 15.35 14.00 -34.38
CA ALA A 65 15.57 12.60 -34.04
C ALA A 65 15.55 12.28 -32.53
N PRO A 66 16.28 13.00 -31.65
CA PRO A 66 16.22 12.76 -30.20
C PRO A 66 14.84 13.10 -29.60
N LEU A 67 14.11 14.07 -30.15
CA LEU A 67 12.75 14.40 -29.72
C LEU A 67 11.74 13.34 -30.16
N VAL A 68 11.88 12.79 -31.36
CA VAL A 68 11.09 11.66 -31.86
C VAL A 68 11.35 10.42 -30.98
N LEU A 69 12.60 10.16 -30.61
CA LEU A 69 12.94 9.07 -29.68
C LEU A 69 12.26 9.26 -28.31
N VAL A 70 12.29 10.47 -27.75
CA VAL A 70 11.57 10.81 -26.50
C VAL A 70 10.06 10.58 -26.68
N GLY A 71 9.47 11.01 -27.80
CA GLY A 71 8.07 10.80 -28.11
C GLY A 71 7.68 9.33 -28.23
N LEU A 72 8.53 8.53 -28.86
CA LEU A 72 8.34 7.08 -29.05
C LEU A 72 8.43 6.34 -27.71
N VAL A 73 9.39 6.72 -26.85
CA VAL A 73 9.49 6.21 -25.48
C VAL A 73 8.28 6.64 -24.63
N ALA A 74 7.77 7.85 -24.82
CA ALA A 74 6.57 8.33 -24.13
C ALA A 74 5.29 7.61 -24.57
N ALA A 75 5.22 7.16 -25.82
CA ALA A 75 4.07 6.45 -26.39
C ALA A 75 3.98 4.98 -25.92
N LEU A 76 5.09 4.37 -25.49
CA LEU A 76 5.10 3.00 -25.01
C LEU A 76 4.20 2.81 -23.78
N PRO A 77 3.40 1.73 -23.71
CA PRO A 77 2.56 1.45 -22.56
C PRO A 77 3.41 1.29 -21.30
N ALA A 78 3.08 2.08 -20.27
CA ALA A 78 3.65 1.93 -18.94
C ALA A 78 2.93 0.76 -18.26
N ARG A 79 3.58 -0.41 -18.27
CA ARG A 79 3.17 -1.53 -17.43
C ARG A 79 3.44 -1.14 -15.99
N VAL A 80 2.41 -1.19 -15.17
CA VAL A 80 2.45 -0.88 -13.74
C VAL A 80 2.05 -2.13 -12.99
N THR A 81 2.80 -2.48 -11.95
CA THR A 81 2.45 -3.60 -11.08
C THR A 81 1.44 -3.17 -10.02
N ASP A 82 0.66 -4.10 -9.47
CA ASP A 82 -0.32 -3.79 -8.42
C ASP A 82 0.32 -3.12 -7.20
N TRP A 83 1.55 -3.50 -6.86
CA TRP A 83 2.32 -2.83 -5.81
C TRP A 83 2.66 -1.37 -6.15
N GLN A 84 3.00 -1.05 -7.40
CA GLN A 84 3.24 0.33 -7.80
C GLN A 84 1.97 1.17 -7.75
N VAL A 85 0.80 0.57 -8.02
CA VAL A 85 -0.51 1.21 -7.83
C VAL A 85 -0.77 1.45 -6.34
N ALA A 86 -0.55 0.45 -5.49
CA ALA A 86 -0.69 0.55 -4.04
C ALA A 86 0.23 1.62 -3.43
N TRP A 87 1.48 1.71 -3.91
CA TRP A 87 2.44 2.73 -3.47
C TRP A 87 2.15 4.14 -3.99
N ALA A 88 1.33 4.25 -5.05
CA ALA A 88 0.88 5.52 -5.58
C ALA A 88 -0.40 6.04 -4.91
N ALA A 89 -1.13 5.17 -4.22
CA ALA A 89 -2.31 5.53 -3.45
C ALA A 89 -1.94 6.42 -2.25
N SER A 90 -2.95 7.11 -1.70
CA SER A 90 -2.79 7.79 -0.42
C SER A 90 -2.43 6.78 0.67
N ALA A 91 -1.70 7.22 1.69
CA ALA A 91 -1.50 6.41 2.89
C ALA A 91 -2.85 6.02 3.51
N ASP A 92 -3.90 6.81 3.33
CA ASP A 92 -5.23 6.53 3.86
C ASP A 92 -6.06 5.56 3.01
N ASP A 93 -5.61 5.23 1.80
CA ASP A 93 -6.34 4.33 0.89
C ASP A 93 -5.74 2.93 0.86
N VAL A 94 -4.49 2.77 1.31
CA VAL A 94 -3.78 1.48 1.30
C VAL A 94 -2.98 1.29 2.58
N VAL A 95 -3.14 0.12 3.19
CA VAL A 95 -2.28 -0.35 4.28
C VAL A 95 -1.31 -1.40 3.74
N HIS A 96 -0.02 -1.21 4.01
CA HIS A 96 1.04 -2.13 3.59
C HIS A 96 2.05 -2.38 4.72
N PRO A 97 2.79 -3.51 4.73
CA PRO A 97 3.64 -3.91 5.84
C PRO A 97 4.71 -2.88 6.22
N LEU A 98 5.20 -2.11 5.24
CA LEU A 98 6.20 -1.06 5.47
C LEU A 98 5.68 0.11 6.33
N GLN A 99 4.37 0.25 6.53
CA GLN A 99 3.79 1.24 7.46
C GLN A 99 3.94 0.80 8.93
N PHE A 100 4.24 -0.47 9.18
CA PHE A 100 4.46 -1.03 10.51
C PHE A 100 5.96 -1.09 10.79
N ALA A 101 6.46 -0.08 11.51
CA ALA A 101 7.86 -0.06 11.94
C ALA A 101 8.17 -1.19 12.93
N ASP A 102 7.20 -1.54 13.80
CA ASP A 102 7.29 -2.65 14.74
C ASP A 102 7.03 -4.00 14.05
N GLU A 103 8.00 -4.91 14.15
CA GLU A 103 7.94 -6.26 13.58
C GLU A 103 6.83 -7.12 14.20
N ALA A 104 6.49 -6.91 15.47
CA ALA A 104 5.36 -7.62 16.10
C ALA A 104 4.04 -7.23 15.43
N GLN A 105 3.82 -5.94 15.20
CA GLN A 105 2.62 -5.42 14.55
C GLN A 105 2.58 -5.78 13.07
N ARG A 106 3.72 -5.75 12.39
CA ARG A 106 3.84 -6.20 11.01
C ARG A 106 3.43 -7.65 10.84
N ARG A 107 3.88 -8.54 11.74
CA ARG A 107 3.50 -9.96 11.75
C ARG A 107 2.01 -10.14 12.05
N ARG A 108 1.46 -9.39 13.01
CA ARG A 108 0.03 -9.43 13.36
C ARG A 108 -0.86 -9.03 12.18
N ALA A 109 -0.56 -7.89 11.56
CA ALA A 109 -1.25 -7.41 10.38
C ALA A 109 -1.13 -8.38 9.19
N GLY A 110 0.05 -9.00 9.02
CA GLY A 110 0.24 -10.03 8.00
C GLY A 110 -0.58 -11.30 8.22
N ARG A 111 -0.73 -11.77 9.46
CA ARG A 111 -1.61 -12.91 9.79
C ARG A 111 -3.06 -12.60 9.46
N LEU A 112 -3.55 -11.43 9.83
CA LEU A 112 -4.91 -10.99 9.53
C LEU A 112 -5.20 -11.01 8.03
N CYS A 113 -4.30 -10.46 7.22
CA CYS A 113 -4.43 -10.47 5.77
C CYS A 113 -4.38 -11.90 5.22
N GLY A 114 -3.47 -12.74 5.73
CA GLY A 114 -3.38 -14.14 5.33
C GLY A 114 -4.64 -14.96 5.62
N TYR A 115 -5.27 -14.77 6.79
CA TYR A 115 -6.54 -15.44 7.10
C TYR A 115 -7.67 -14.92 6.21
N PHE A 116 -7.74 -13.62 5.97
CA PHE A 116 -8.75 -13.05 5.08
C PHE A 116 -8.60 -13.52 3.63
N ASP A 117 -7.38 -13.61 3.10
CA ASP A 117 -7.13 -14.12 1.75
C ASP A 117 -7.58 -15.58 1.59
N ALA A 118 -7.45 -16.40 2.65
CA ALA A 118 -7.98 -17.77 2.67
C ALA A 118 -9.54 -17.80 2.69
N VAL A 119 -10.17 -16.80 3.29
CA VAL A 119 -11.64 -16.66 3.35
C VAL A 119 -12.22 -16.01 2.09
N ARG A 120 -11.41 -15.31 1.30
CA ARG A 120 -11.80 -14.59 0.07
C ARG A 120 -12.21 -15.59 -1.04
N GLY A 121 -13.37 -16.20 -0.85
CA GLY A 121 -14.02 -17.22 -1.67
C GLY A 121 -15.53 -16.94 -1.87
N PRO A 122 -16.38 -17.96 -2.12
CA PRO A 122 -17.57 -17.94 -3.01
C PRO A 122 -18.75 -17.01 -2.67
N ASP A 123 -18.71 -16.21 -1.60
CA ASP A 123 -19.80 -15.27 -1.23
C ASP A 123 -19.29 -13.81 -1.15
N PRO A 124 -19.38 -13.04 -2.25
CA PRO A 124 -18.82 -11.69 -2.33
C PRO A 124 -19.54 -10.66 -1.43
N GLY A 125 -20.82 -10.89 -1.09
CA GLY A 125 -21.61 -9.93 -0.30
C GLY A 125 -21.24 -9.93 1.18
N ARG A 126 -21.02 -11.11 1.77
CA ARG A 126 -20.63 -11.23 3.18
C ARG A 126 -19.15 -10.96 3.43
N VAL A 127 -18.30 -11.21 2.43
CA VAL A 127 -16.87 -10.88 2.47
C VAL A 127 -16.64 -9.36 2.54
N ALA A 128 -17.51 -8.53 1.94
CA ALA A 128 -17.35 -7.08 1.92
C ALA A 128 -17.40 -6.45 3.34
N HIS A 129 -18.29 -6.93 4.21
CA HIS A 129 -18.37 -6.43 5.60
C HIS A 129 -17.14 -6.85 6.41
N VAL A 130 -16.64 -8.06 6.23
CA VAL A 130 -15.40 -8.52 6.86
C VAL A 130 -14.19 -7.77 6.32
N GLU A 131 -14.17 -7.43 5.02
CA GLU A 131 -13.15 -6.59 4.40
C GLU A 131 -13.12 -5.19 5.05
N GLU A 132 -14.29 -4.59 5.30
CA GLU A 132 -14.41 -3.32 6.02
C GLU A 132 -13.90 -3.42 7.47
N GLN A 133 -14.27 -4.47 8.20
CA GLN A 133 -13.81 -4.65 9.58
C GLN A 133 -12.30 -4.90 9.66
N LEU A 134 -11.76 -5.70 8.75
CA LEU A 134 -10.32 -5.92 8.64
C LEU A 134 -9.59 -4.61 8.31
N TRP A 135 -10.12 -3.82 7.38
CA TRP A 135 -9.56 -2.51 7.05
C TRP A 135 -9.49 -1.61 8.28
N ARG A 136 -10.59 -1.49 9.04
CA ARG A 136 -10.61 -0.69 10.27
C ARG A 136 -9.61 -1.18 11.30
N ALA A 137 -9.54 -2.49 11.53
CA ALA A 137 -8.56 -3.09 12.44
C ALA A 137 -7.12 -2.74 12.04
N LEU A 138 -6.78 -2.84 10.75
CA LEU A 138 -5.46 -2.46 10.24
C LEU A 138 -5.16 -0.97 10.42
N VAL A 139 -6.14 -0.10 10.17
CA VAL A 139 -6.00 1.35 10.36
C VAL A 139 -5.80 1.70 11.83
N ALA A 140 -6.53 1.07 12.76
CA ALA A 140 -6.34 1.30 14.19
C ALA A 140 -4.99 0.76 14.69
N LEU A 141 -4.55 -0.40 14.21
CA LEU A 141 -3.20 -0.88 14.49
C LEU A 141 -2.14 0.12 14.02
N ARG A 142 -2.31 0.71 12.84
CA ARG A 142 -1.42 1.75 12.33
C ARG A 142 -1.46 3.01 13.20
N GLY A 143 -2.66 3.47 13.57
CA GLY A 143 -2.86 4.63 14.44
C GLY A 143 -2.20 4.45 15.82
N SER A 144 -2.21 3.23 16.35
CA SER A 144 -1.59 2.90 17.64
C SER A 144 -0.05 3.00 17.64
N LEU A 145 0.60 3.02 16.47
CA LEU A 145 2.07 3.03 16.39
C LEU A 145 2.65 4.32 16.97
N ALA A 146 1.97 5.46 16.77
CA ALA A 146 2.41 6.74 17.33
C ALA A 146 2.41 6.69 18.86
N THR A 147 1.30 6.23 19.46
CA THR A 147 1.17 6.05 20.91
C THR A 147 2.22 5.11 21.48
N ARG A 148 2.46 3.96 20.81
CA ARG A 148 3.51 3.00 21.22
C ARG A 148 4.90 3.60 21.19
N SER A 149 5.24 4.35 20.15
CA SER A 149 6.53 5.03 20.05
C SER A 149 6.70 6.11 21.13
N GLY A 150 5.62 6.85 21.44
CA GLY A 150 5.58 7.81 22.54
C GLY A 150 5.79 7.15 23.89
N LEU A 151 5.10 6.04 24.17
CA LEU A 151 5.25 5.28 25.42
C LEU A 151 6.67 4.71 25.60
N ALA A 152 7.28 4.20 24.51
CA ALA A 152 8.65 3.71 24.55
C ALA A 152 9.64 4.82 24.94
N GLY A 153 9.43 6.05 24.46
CA GLY A 153 10.24 7.22 24.85
C GLY A 153 9.92 7.76 26.25
N ALA A 154 8.66 7.67 26.69
CA ALA A 154 8.18 8.27 27.94
C ALA A 154 8.43 7.41 29.19
N ARG A 155 8.77 6.12 29.04
CA ARG A 155 9.05 5.17 30.14
C ARG A 155 10.13 5.64 31.14
N ASN A 156 10.94 6.62 30.75
CA ASN A 156 12.02 7.18 31.55
C ASN A 156 11.68 8.52 32.25
N ARG A 157 10.44 9.02 32.18
CA ARG A 157 10.05 10.29 32.83
C ARG A 157 9.31 10.09 34.15
N PRO A 158 9.85 10.56 35.29
CA PRO A 158 9.12 10.57 36.55
C PRO A 158 7.94 11.54 36.47
N GLY A 159 6.77 11.14 36.99
CA GLY A 159 5.56 11.97 37.07
C GLY A 159 4.42 11.62 36.10
N LEU A 160 4.63 10.71 35.13
CA LEU A 160 3.62 10.34 34.11
C LEU A 160 2.97 8.97 34.35
N ALA A 161 3.13 8.36 35.53
CA ALA A 161 2.76 6.97 35.76
C ALA A 161 1.28 6.65 35.45
N ALA A 162 0.35 7.55 35.79
CA ALA A 162 -1.08 7.36 35.54
C ALA A 162 -1.43 7.42 34.04
N GLU A 163 -0.92 8.42 33.32
CA GLU A 163 -1.13 8.55 31.86
C GLU A 163 -0.51 7.39 31.08
N LEU A 164 0.67 6.95 31.49
CA LEU A 164 1.32 5.77 30.92
C LEU A 164 0.50 4.50 31.18
N ALA A 165 -0.09 4.36 32.38
CA ALA A 165 -0.94 3.22 32.72
C ALA A 165 -2.23 3.18 31.88
N GLU A 166 -2.87 4.34 31.67
CA GLU A 166 -4.09 4.41 30.87
C GLU A 166 -3.82 4.10 29.38
N ALA A 167 -2.81 4.74 28.79
CA ALA A 167 -2.44 4.49 27.40
C ALA A 167 -1.97 3.05 27.17
N THR A 168 -1.30 2.41 28.14
CA THR A 168 -0.95 0.99 28.05
C THR A 168 -2.16 0.07 28.18
N ARG A 169 -3.15 0.42 29.02
CA ARG A 169 -4.42 -0.32 29.11
C ARG A 169 -5.21 -0.24 27.79
N GLU A 170 -5.36 0.95 27.22
CA GLU A 170 -6.05 1.15 25.93
C GLU A 170 -5.41 0.34 24.81
N LEU A 171 -4.07 0.35 24.72
CA LEU A 171 -3.34 -0.47 23.74
C LEU A 171 -3.55 -1.96 23.96
N ALA A 172 -3.56 -2.42 25.23
CA ALA A 172 -3.81 -3.83 25.55
C ALA A 172 -5.25 -4.26 25.22
N ASP A 173 -6.22 -3.36 25.36
CA ASP A 173 -7.62 -3.61 24.97
C ASP A 173 -7.78 -3.68 23.45
N LEU A 174 -7.13 -2.76 22.71
CA LEU A 174 -7.06 -2.82 21.24
C LEU A 174 -6.44 -4.14 20.78
N ASP A 175 -5.31 -4.52 21.36
CA ASP A 175 -4.62 -5.76 21.02
C ASP A 175 -5.50 -6.99 21.27
N ARG A 176 -6.23 -7.03 22.39
CA ARG A 176 -7.19 -8.10 22.70
C ARG A 176 -8.37 -8.13 21.72
N ARG A 177 -8.89 -6.99 21.26
CA ARG A 177 -9.96 -6.95 20.24
C ARG A 177 -9.45 -7.48 18.90
N VAL A 178 -8.27 -7.05 18.48
CA VAL A 178 -7.65 -7.48 17.23
C VAL A 178 -7.30 -8.97 17.26
N ASP A 179 -6.76 -9.49 18.35
CA ASP A 179 -6.43 -10.91 18.47
C ASP A 179 -7.71 -11.77 18.45
N ARG A 180 -8.79 -11.36 19.13
CA ARG A 180 -10.10 -12.05 19.03
C ARG A 180 -10.65 -12.06 17.60
N PHE A 181 -10.51 -10.96 16.87
CA PHE A 181 -10.91 -10.90 15.47
C PHE A 181 -10.04 -11.82 14.59
N ALA A 182 -8.73 -11.86 14.82
CA ALA A 182 -7.81 -12.76 14.12
C ALA A 182 -8.14 -14.23 14.36
N ASP A 183 -8.44 -14.61 15.61
CA ASP A 183 -8.83 -15.97 15.96
C ASP A 183 -10.15 -16.37 15.29
N ALA A 184 -11.12 -15.46 15.25
CA ALA A 184 -12.39 -15.71 14.58
C ALA A 184 -12.21 -15.86 13.06
N LEU A 185 -11.34 -15.05 12.43
CA LEU A 185 -10.97 -15.21 11.03
C LEU A 185 -10.24 -16.52 10.75
N ARG A 186 -9.35 -16.95 11.65
CA ARG A 186 -8.64 -18.23 11.53
C ARG A 186 -9.61 -19.41 11.58
N VAL A 187 -10.52 -19.42 12.56
CA VAL A 187 -11.56 -20.47 12.66
C VAL A 187 -12.40 -20.51 11.38
N LEU A 188 -12.79 -19.35 10.86
CA LEU A 188 -13.51 -19.26 9.59
C LEU A 188 -12.71 -19.78 8.38
N ALA A 189 -11.41 -19.49 8.32
CA ALA A 189 -10.54 -19.93 7.24
C ALA A 189 -10.26 -21.45 7.26
N GLU A 190 -10.24 -22.06 8.44
CA GLU A 190 -10.01 -23.50 8.64
C GLU A 190 -11.29 -24.33 8.49
N GLU A 191 -12.47 -23.72 8.56
CA GLU A 191 -13.76 -24.41 8.50
C GLU A 191 -14.08 -24.90 7.09
N ALA A 192 -14.23 -26.22 6.96
CA ALA A 192 -14.50 -26.88 5.68
C ALA A 192 -16.01 -27.02 5.38
N ASP A 193 -16.85 -27.02 6.43
CA ASP A 193 -18.31 -27.09 6.27
C ASP A 193 -18.87 -25.71 5.90
N PRO A 194 -19.55 -25.55 4.74
CA PRO A 194 -20.06 -24.27 4.28
C PRO A 194 -21.12 -23.66 5.21
N ASP A 195 -21.91 -24.48 5.93
CA ASP A 195 -22.94 -23.99 6.84
C ASP A 195 -22.34 -23.50 8.16
N LEU A 196 -21.31 -24.19 8.65
CA LEU A 196 -20.52 -23.74 9.80
C LEU A 196 -19.70 -22.50 9.46
N ALA A 197 -19.10 -22.44 8.27
CA ALA A 197 -18.40 -21.27 7.76
C ALA A 197 -19.33 -20.06 7.66
N ALA A 198 -20.57 -20.24 7.18
CA ALA A 198 -21.57 -19.17 7.15
C ALA A 198 -21.95 -18.66 8.55
N ARG A 199 -22.01 -19.55 9.56
CA ARG A 199 -22.24 -19.16 10.97
C ARG A 199 -21.03 -18.46 11.57
N ALA A 200 -19.83 -18.97 11.34
CA ALA A 200 -18.57 -18.35 11.77
C ALA A 200 -18.40 -16.96 11.15
N LEU A 201 -18.74 -16.81 9.87
CA LEU A 201 -18.72 -15.53 9.16
C LEU A 201 -19.69 -14.52 9.77
N ARG A 202 -20.92 -14.93 10.11
CA ARG A 202 -21.86 -14.06 10.85
C ARG A 202 -21.32 -13.65 12.22
N ARG A 203 -20.63 -14.56 12.91
CA ARG A 203 -20.00 -14.27 14.21
C ARG A 203 -18.85 -13.27 14.08
N VAL A 204 -17.99 -13.46 13.08
CA VAL A 204 -16.90 -12.52 12.74
C VAL A 204 -17.46 -11.15 12.37
N ALA A 205 -18.50 -11.11 11.55
CA ALA A 205 -19.15 -9.86 11.15
C ALA A 205 -19.80 -9.09 12.32
N ALA A 206 -20.24 -9.81 13.36
CA ALA A 206 -20.78 -9.24 14.59
C ALA A 206 -19.71 -8.82 15.59
N LEU A 207 -18.46 -9.29 15.43
CA LEU A 207 -17.35 -8.80 16.24
C LEU A 207 -16.96 -7.42 15.70
N ASP A 208 -17.15 -6.40 16.53
CA ASP A 208 -16.56 -5.10 16.28
C ASP A 208 -15.12 -5.09 16.83
N PRO A 209 -14.09 -5.03 15.97
CA PRO A 209 -12.72 -4.88 16.43
C PRO A 209 -12.46 -3.50 17.06
N LEU A 210 -13.34 -2.50 16.84
CA LEU A 210 -13.11 -1.11 17.25
C LEU A 210 -14.36 -0.39 17.76
#